data_AF-A0A0A1PEV9-F1
#
_entry.id   AF-A0A0A1PEV9-F1
#
_cell.length_a   1.000
_cell.length_b   1.000
_cell.length_c   1.000
_cell.angle_alpha   90.00
_cell.angle_beta   90.00
_cell.angle_gamma   90.00
#
_symmetry.space_group_name_H-M   'P 1'
#
loop_
_entity.id
_entity.type
_entity.pdbx_description
1 polymer ?
#
loop_
_entity_poly.entity_id
_entity_poly.type
_entity_poly.pdbx_seq_one_letter_code
_entity_poly.pdbx_strand_id
1 'polypeptide(L)'
;MTLQLSRRDFVFGGAAGLALTSGPAWSAASAESPVDTVKALYAKPAGASDAPFLSRRLKRLFAAQRARARRTSDVLAGLDFDYACGCQDYDEAFRQTLRYDLAGLTARTAQVTAHFGLFGASRAIVYSLVKENGRWLIDDIAGSAGPGADWRMSRLLRTR
;
A
#
# COMPACT_ATOMS: atom_id res chain seq x y z
N MET A 1 -67.78 -8.71 -49.68
CA MET A 1 -67.84 -7.70 -48.59
C MET A 1 -66.43 -7.48 -48.06
N THR A 2 -65.98 -6.25 -48.19
CA THR A 2 -64.67 -5.70 -47.83
C THR A 2 -64.55 -5.47 -46.32
N LEU A 3 -63.35 -5.61 -45.75
CA LEU A 3 -62.64 -4.64 -44.86
C LEU A 3 -61.45 -5.37 -44.17
N GLN A 4 -60.18 -5.14 -44.52
CA GLN A 4 -59.27 -4.01 -44.23
C GLN A 4 -58.64 -4.02 -42.81
N LEU A 5 -57.29 -3.94 -42.79
CA LEU A 5 -56.38 -3.49 -41.70
C LEU A 5 -56.24 -4.43 -40.47
N SER A 6 -55.14 -4.49 -39.71
CA SER A 6 -54.02 -3.56 -39.54
C SER A 6 -52.81 -4.27 -38.90
N ARG A 7 -51.64 -3.68 -39.14
CA ARG A 7 -50.29 -3.89 -38.59
C ARG A 7 -50.22 -4.24 -37.10
N ARG A 8 -49.19 -5.01 -36.72
CA ARG A 8 -48.16 -4.57 -35.74
C ARG A 8 -47.02 -5.60 -35.63
N ASP A 9 -45.97 -5.35 -36.40
CA ASP A 9 -44.63 -5.89 -36.13
C ASP A 9 -44.06 -5.17 -34.91
N PHE A 10 -43.73 -5.91 -33.86
CA PHE A 10 -42.86 -5.42 -32.79
C PHE A 10 -42.29 -6.63 -32.05
N VAL A 11 -41.01 -6.94 -32.26
CA VAL A 11 -40.05 -7.04 -31.14
C VAL A 11 -38.69 -6.56 -31.65
N PHE A 12 -38.22 -5.51 -30.99
CA PHE A 12 -36.92 -4.88 -31.15
C PHE A 12 -35.80 -5.86 -30.81
N GLY A 13 -34.96 -6.16 -31.80
CA GLY A 13 -33.60 -6.62 -31.57
C GLY A 13 -32.67 -5.40 -31.45
N GLY A 14 -31.69 -5.47 -30.56
CA GLY A 14 -30.53 -4.58 -30.64
C GLY A 14 -30.07 -4.02 -29.30
N ALA A 15 -29.22 -4.81 -28.63
CA ALA A 15 -28.19 -4.45 -27.66
C ALA A 15 -27.98 -2.96 -27.36
N ALA A 16 -28.18 -2.56 -26.11
CA ALA A 16 -27.66 -1.32 -25.55
C ALA A 16 -26.64 -1.65 -24.44
N GLY A 17 -25.47 -1.04 -24.58
CA GLY A 17 -24.21 -1.42 -23.94
C GLY A 17 -24.21 -1.50 -22.43
N LEU A 18 -23.48 -2.49 -21.93
CA LEU A 18 -22.88 -2.49 -20.61
C LEU A 18 -21.93 -1.29 -20.50
N ALA A 19 -22.42 -0.18 -19.96
CA ALA A 19 -21.58 0.90 -19.48
C ALA A 19 -20.81 0.40 -18.25
N LEU A 20 -19.61 -0.12 -18.48
CA LEU A 20 -18.59 -0.31 -17.45
C LEU A 20 -18.20 1.08 -16.96
N THR A 21 -18.88 1.56 -15.91
CA THR A 21 -18.38 2.70 -15.15
C THR A 21 -17.05 2.26 -14.55
N SER A 22 -15.98 2.72 -15.17
CA SER A 22 -14.64 2.62 -14.61
C SER A 22 -14.65 3.48 -13.36
N GLY A 23 -15.07 2.89 -12.23
CA GLY A 23 -14.83 3.47 -10.92
C GLY A 23 -13.36 3.86 -10.86
N PRO A 24 -12.99 4.96 -10.18
CA PRO A 24 -11.61 5.43 -10.18
C PRO A 24 -10.75 4.25 -9.74
N ALA A 25 -10.04 3.67 -10.73
CA ALA A 25 -8.97 2.76 -10.44
C ALA A 25 -8.04 3.66 -9.65
N TRP A 26 -7.99 3.44 -8.34
CA TRP A 26 -6.93 3.94 -7.51
C TRP A 26 -5.68 3.26 -8.07
N SER A 27 -5.16 3.84 -9.14
CA SER A 27 -3.79 3.68 -9.55
C SER A 27 -3.08 4.24 -8.34
N ALA A 28 -2.79 3.37 -7.37
CA ALA A 28 -1.71 3.54 -6.43
C ALA A 28 -0.41 3.47 -7.26
N ALA A 29 -0.30 4.40 -8.21
CA ALA A 29 0.92 4.85 -8.80
C ALA A 29 1.62 5.51 -7.63
N SER A 30 2.75 4.93 -7.25
CA SER A 30 3.76 5.66 -6.49
C SER A 30 3.86 7.09 -7.01
N ALA A 31 3.73 8.04 -6.11
CA ALA A 31 3.67 9.44 -6.47
C ALA A 31 4.97 9.95 -7.10
N GLU A 32 4.93 11.17 -7.63
CA GLU A 32 6.03 11.80 -8.37
C GLU A 32 7.31 11.94 -7.52
N SER A 33 7.17 12.09 -6.20
CA SER A 33 8.28 12.22 -5.26
C SER A 33 8.35 11.06 -4.24
N PRO A 34 9.52 10.84 -3.62
CA PRO A 34 9.65 9.86 -2.53
C PRO A 34 8.72 10.17 -1.35
N VAL A 35 8.60 11.45 -0.97
CA VAL A 35 7.76 11.88 0.15
C VAL A 35 6.29 11.62 -0.16
N ASP A 36 5.84 11.95 -1.37
CA ASP A 36 4.43 11.73 -1.74
C ASP A 36 4.08 10.25 -1.82
N THR A 37 5.05 9.38 -2.14
CA THR A 37 4.86 7.93 -2.08
C THR A 37 4.57 7.47 -0.65
N VAL A 38 5.30 7.99 0.34
CA VAL A 38 5.07 7.66 1.76
C VAL A 38 3.77 8.28 2.26
N LYS A 39 3.45 9.53 1.90
CA LYS A 39 2.15 10.15 2.23
C LYS A 39 0.98 9.34 1.67
N ALA A 40 1.09 8.88 0.42
CA ALA A 40 0.05 8.07 -0.22
C ALA A 40 -0.12 6.70 0.48
N LEU A 41 0.96 6.11 1.00
CA LEU A 41 0.88 4.91 1.83
C LEU A 41 0.04 5.17 3.11
N TYR A 42 0.30 6.27 3.83
CA TYR A 42 -0.46 6.62 5.03
C TYR A 42 -1.91 7.03 4.75
N ALA A 43 -2.19 7.61 3.57
CA ALA A 43 -3.51 8.09 3.18
C ALA A 43 -4.41 6.99 2.57
N LYS A 44 -3.88 5.79 2.31
CA LYS A 44 -4.67 4.71 1.71
C LYS A 44 -5.86 4.30 2.62
N PRO A 45 -6.98 3.83 2.04
CA PRO A 45 -8.07 3.25 2.83
C PRO A 45 -7.61 2.05 3.67
N ALA A 46 -8.23 1.85 4.82
CA ALA A 46 -8.01 0.64 5.62
C ALA A 46 -8.30 -0.62 4.79
N GLY A 47 -7.46 -1.65 4.92
CA GLY A 47 -7.55 -2.88 4.13
C GLY A 47 -7.05 -2.79 2.69
N ALA A 48 -6.73 -1.58 2.17
CA ALA A 48 -6.10 -1.45 0.86
C ALA A 48 -4.69 -2.05 0.86
N SER A 49 -4.31 -2.67 -0.26
CA SER A 49 -3.02 -3.34 -0.42
C SER A 49 -1.85 -2.35 -0.47
N ASP A 50 -0.76 -2.69 0.21
CA ASP A 50 0.50 -1.91 0.16
C ASP A 50 1.34 -2.21 -1.07
N ALA A 51 1.08 -3.35 -1.74
CA ALA A 51 1.86 -3.84 -2.86
C ALA A 51 2.16 -2.81 -3.97
N PRO A 52 1.27 -1.85 -4.29
CA PRO A 52 1.55 -0.81 -5.28
C PRO A 52 2.66 0.18 -4.87
N PHE A 53 2.92 0.35 -3.58
CA PHE A 53 3.96 1.24 -3.04
C PHE A 53 5.31 0.53 -2.84
N LEU A 54 5.33 -0.79 -2.83
CA LEU A 54 6.53 -1.58 -2.52
C LEU A 54 7.37 -1.86 -3.77
N SER A 55 8.69 -1.95 -3.59
CA SER A 55 9.65 -2.35 -4.63
C SER A 55 9.44 -3.81 -5.04
N ARG A 56 9.97 -4.22 -6.20
CA ARG A 56 9.93 -5.65 -6.59
C ARG A 56 10.67 -6.52 -5.59
N ARG A 57 11.78 -6.04 -5.04
CA ARG A 57 12.60 -6.76 -4.05
C ARG A 57 11.80 -7.02 -2.78
N LEU A 58 11.19 -5.98 -2.20
CA LEU A 58 10.44 -6.11 -0.95
C LEU A 58 9.19 -6.98 -1.13
N LYS A 59 8.48 -6.85 -2.26
CA LYS A 59 7.36 -7.74 -2.62
C LYS A 59 7.76 -9.22 -2.62
N ARG A 60 8.94 -9.56 -3.14
CA ARG A 60 9.45 -10.95 -3.13
C ARG A 60 9.73 -11.46 -1.72
N LEU A 61 10.22 -10.62 -0.82
CA LEU A 61 10.46 -11.01 0.58
C LEU A 61 9.13 -11.35 1.29
N PHE A 62 8.12 -10.49 1.14
CA PHE A 62 6.78 -10.78 1.66
C PHE A 62 6.18 -12.06 1.06
N ALA A 63 6.34 -12.27 -0.25
CA ALA A 63 5.86 -13.48 -0.92
C ALA A 63 6.54 -14.75 -0.40
N ALA A 64 7.86 -14.71 -0.22
CA ALA A 64 8.63 -15.82 0.33
C ALA A 64 8.20 -16.16 1.77
N GLN A 65 7.99 -15.15 2.61
CA GLN A 65 7.54 -15.36 3.99
C GLN A 65 6.12 -15.92 4.05
N ARG A 66 5.19 -15.41 3.22
CA ARG A 66 3.84 -16.01 3.08
C ARG A 66 3.88 -17.46 2.62
N ALA A 67 4.76 -17.80 1.67
CA ALA A 67 4.92 -19.17 1.21
C ALA A 67 5.50 -20.09 2.29
N ARG A 68 6.35 -19.57 3.17
CA ARG A 68 6.84 -20.31 4.35
C ARG A 68 5.73 -20.54 5.37
N ALA A 69 5.06 -19.48 5.81
CA ALA A 69 3.97 -19.54 6.78
C ALA A 69 2.91 -20.60 6.40
N ARG A 70 2.53 -20.66 5.12
CA ARG A 70 1.62 -21.69 4.59
C ARG A 70 2.14 -23.13 4.72
N ARG A 71 3.45 -23.35 4.66
CA ARG A 71 4.07 -24.68 4.78
C ARG A 71 4.25 -25.12 6.22
N THR A 72 4.44 -24.18 7.14
CA THR A 72 4.70 -24.44 8.55
C THR A 72 3.46 -24.30 9.43
N SER A 73 2.30 -23.93 8.86
CA SER A 73 1.09 -23.54 9.59
C SER A 73 1.36 -22.48 10.66
N ASP A 74 2.36 -21.64 10.42
CA ASP A 74 2.78 -20.57 11.32
C ASP A 74 2.14 -19.25 10.88
N VAL A 75 2.05 -18.29 11.80
CA VAL A 75 1.72 -16.91 11.48
C VAL A 75 2.89 -16.31 10.68
N LEU A 76 2.70 -15.19 9.98
CA LEU A 76 3.82 -14.45 9.40
C LEU A 76 4.78 -13.98 10.52
N ALA A 77 5.76 -14.82 10.86
CA ALA A 77 6.75 -14.51 11.89
C ALA A 77 7.42 -13.16 11.59
N GLY A 78 7.35 -12.23 12.54
CA GLY A 78 7.91 -10.87 12.46
C GLY A 78 6.99 -9.80 11.88
N LEU A 79 5.71 -10.09 11.60
CA LEU A 79 4.70 -9.14 11.11
C LEU A 79 3.40 -9.26 11.91
N ASP A 80 3.53 -9.40 13.22
CA ASP A 80 2.39 -9.37 14.13
C ASP A 80 1.89 -7.94 14.39
N PHE A 81 2.55 -6.90 13.88
CA PHE A 81 2.23 -5.48 14.09
C PHE A 81 1.99 -4.72 12.78
N ASP A 82 1.33 -3.56 12.84
CA ASP A 82 1.25 -2.63 11.71
C ASP A 82 2.57 -1.85 11.59
N TYR A 83 3.33 -2.13 10.53
CA TYR A 83 4.64 -1.54 10.29
C TYR A 83 4.59 -0.06 9.88
N ALA A 84 3.43 0.49 9.53
CA ALA A 84 3.28 1.93 9.25
C ALA A 84 3.40 2.77 10.53
N CYS A 85 2.99 2.21 11.68
CA CYS A 85 3.18 2.82 12.99
C CYS A 85 4.20 2.08 13.88
N GLY A 86 4.61 0.87 13.50
CA GLY A 86 5.41 -0.03 14.32
C GLY A 86 4.65 -0.51 15.56
N CYS A 87 3.33 -0.68 15.47
CA CYS A 87 2.46 -0.82 16.63
C CYS A 87 1.38 -1.91 16.46
N GLN A 88 0.92 -2.46 17.59
CA GLN A 88 -0.16 -3.46 17.66
C GLN A 88 -1.55 -2.81 17.74
N ASP A 89 -1.62 -1.63 18.34
CA ASP A 89 -2.82 -0.83 18.55
C ASP A 89 -2.49 0.65 18.32
N TYR A 90 -3.42 1.40 17.71
CA TYR A 90 -3.32 2.83 17.50
C TYR A 90 -4.71 3.48 17.43
N ASP A 91 -4.80 4.73 17.90
CA ASP A 91 -5.88 5.61 17.49
C ASP A 91 -5.52 6.30 16.15
N GLU A 92 -6.50 6.71 15.35
CA GLU A 92 -6.21 7.41 14.10
C GLU A 92 -5.55 8.80 14.32
N ALA A 93 -5.46 9.27 15.57
CA ALA A 93 -4.95 10.59 15.91
C ALA A 93 -3.44 10.73 15.59
N PHE A 94 -2.66 9.64 15.57
CA PHE A 94 -1.25 9.72 15.16
C PHE A 94 -1.09 10.34 13.76
N ARG A 95 -2.05 10.08 12.85
CA ARG A 95 -2.03 10.60 11.48
C ARG A 95 -2.07 12.13 11.43
N GLN A 96 -2.68 12.78 12.43
CA GLN A 96 -2.76 14.24 12.52
C GLN A 96 -1.40 14.88 12.85
N THR A 97 -0.50 14.09 13.45
CA THR A 97 0.84 14.54 13.85
C THR A 97 1.94 14.19 12.85
N LEU A 98 1.59 13.55 11.73
CA LEU A 98 2.57 13.11 10.73
C LEU A 98 3.40 14.26 10.18
N ARG A 99 4.72 14.14 10.27
CA ARG A 99 5.72 14.99 9.63
C ARG A 99 6.70 14.11 8.87
N TYR A 100 7.26 14.64 7.79
CA TYR A 100 8.09 13.86 6.88
C TYR A 100 9.40 14.60 6.59
N ASP A 101 10.52 13.93 6.83
CA ASP A 101 11.84 14.41 6.50
C ASP A 101 12.41 13.61 5.33
N LEU A 102 12.94 14.31 4.33
CA LEU A 102 13.60 13.70 3.17
C LEU A 102 15.12 13.81 3.34
N ALA A 103 15.81 12.69 3.21
CA ALA A 103 17.26 12.61 3.27
C ALA A 103 17.82 11.72 2.15
N GLY A 104 19.10 11.91 1.81
CA GLY A 104 19.82 11.02 0.90
C GLY A 104 19.20 10.89 -0.49
N LEU A 105 18.54 11.93 -1.00
CA LEU A 105 17.93 11.94 -2.32
C LEU A 105 19.01 11.86 -3.41
N THR A 106 18.89 10.87 -4.29
CA THR A 106 19.65 10.73 -5.53
C THR A 106 18.69 10.53 -6.71
N ALA A 107 19.22 10.35 -7.92
CA ALA A 107 18.40 10.00 -9.08
C ALA A 107 17.67 8.64 -8.94
N ARG A 108 18.11 7.75 -8.05
CA ARG A 108 17.62 6.38 -7.94
C ARG A 108 17.23 5.93 -6.53
N THR A 109 17.62 6.67 -5.49
CA THR A 109 17.38 6.30 -4.09
C THR A 109 16.96 7.51 -3.29
N ALA A 110 16.22 7.28 -2.21
CA ALA A 110 15.89 8.31 -1.23
C ALA A 110 15.60 7.65 0.12
N GLN A 111 15.65 8.43 1.18
CA GLN A 111 15.15 8.04 2.50
C GLN A 111 14.11 9.05 2.95
N VAL A 112 12.97 8.56 3.41
CA VAL A 112 11.91 9.38 4.01
C VAL A 112 11.67 8.90 5.42
N THR A 113 11.77 9.79 6.40
CA THR A 113 11.43 9.49 7.80
C THR A 113 10.07 10.10 8.10
N ALA A 114 9.12 9.27 8.54
CA ALA A 114 7.83 9.71 9.04
C ALA A 114 7.88 9.81 10.56
N HIS A 115 7.61 11.00 11.09
CA HIS A 115 7.54 11.29 12.52
C HIS A 115 6.08 11.47 12.94
N PHE A 116 5.70 10.90 14.08
CA PHE A 116 4.35 11.04 14.64
C PHE A 116 4.35 10.83 16.15
N GLY A 117 3.32 11.32 16.83
CA GLY A 117 3.03 11.00 18.22
C GLY A 117 2.13 9.77 18.31
N LEU A 118 2.48 8.83 19.19
CA LEU A 118 1.66 7.66 19.51
C LEU A 118 1.61 7.50 21.03
N PHE A 119 0.42 7.59 21.62
CA PHE A 119 0.21 7.52 23.08
C PHE A 119 1.13 8.45 23.89
N GLY A 120 1.33 9.69 23.41
CA GLY A 120 2.17 10.69 24.07
C GLY A 120 3.69 10.53 23.85
N ALA A 121 4.13 9.48 23.14
CA ALA A 121 5.54 9.30 22.78
C ALA A 121 5.80 9.67 21.32
N SER A 122 6.93 10.33 21.04
CA SER A 122 7.38 10.56 19.66
C SER A 122 7.93 9.26 19.06
N ARG A 123 7.51 8.96 17.83
CA ARG A 123 7.91 7.79 17.04
C ARG A 123 8.41 8.22 15.67
N ALA A 124 9.24 7.37 15.09
CA ALA A 124 9.77 7.55 13.75
C ALA A 124 9.81 6.22 12.99
N ILE A 125 9.37 6.23 11.73
CA ILE A 125 9.52 5.14 10.78
C ILE A 125 10.34 5.62 9.58
N VAL A 126 11.39 4.89 9.27
CA VAL A 126 12.32 5.20 8.17
C VAL A 126 11.98 4.33 6.97
N TYR A 127 11.61 4.97 5.88
CA TYR A 127 11.36 4.35 4.58
C TYR A 127 12.58 4.53 3.68
N SER A 128 13.17 3.43 3.22
CA SER A 128 14.19 3.44 2.17
C SER A 128 13.50 3.24 0.83
N LEU A 129 13.67 4.19 -0.10
CA LEU A 129 13.01 4.16 -1.40
C LEU A 129 14.01 3.99 -2.54
N VAL A 130 13.55 3.34 -3.61
CA VAL A 130 14.26 3.15 -4.87
C VAL A 130 13.38 3.58 -6.04
N LYS A 131 13.99 4.10 -7.10
CA LYS A 131 13.28 4.43 -8.34
C LYS A 131 13.33 3.23 -9.30
N GLU A 132 12.20 2.55 -9.49
CA GLU A 132 12.04 1.47 -10.47
C GLU A 132 11.09 1.92 -11.57
N ASN A 133 11.48 1.82 -12.85
CA ASN A 133 10.63 2.17 -13.99
C ASN A 133 9.98 3.57 -13.87
N GLY A 134 10.77 4.55 -13.44
CA GLY A 134 10.32 5.94 -13.26
C GLY A 134 9.54 6.20 -11.97
N ARG A 135 9.23 5.18 -11.18
CA ARG A 135 8.36 5.20 -10.00
C ARG A 135 9.15 5.04 -8.70
N TRP A 136 8.87 5.88 -7.70
CA TRP A 136 9.46 5.74 -6.36
C TRP A 136 8.76 4.64 -5.57
N LEU A 137 9.49 3.63 -5.11
CA LEU A 137 8.92 2.50 -4.39
C LEU A 137 9.70 2.24 -3.11
N ILE A 138 8.99 1.83 -2.07
CA ILE A 138 9.56 1.48 -0.77
C ILE A 138 10.28 0.14 -0.90
N ASP A 139 11.59 0.15 -0.68
CA ASP A 139 12.47 -1.02 -0.75
C ASP A 139 12.79 -1.63 0.61
N ASP A 140 12.72 -0.83 1.67
CA ASP A 140 12.86 -1.30 3.05
C ASP A 140 12.19 -0.34 4.03
N ILE A 141 11.84 -0.86 5.21
CA ILE A 141 11.18 -0.11 6.28
C ILE A 141 11.89 -0.45 7.57
N ALA A 142 12.19 0.56 8.39
CA ALA A 142 12.81 0.39 9.69
C ALA A 142 12.13 1.28 10.72
N GLY A 143 12.18 0.85 11.97
CA GLY A 143 11.62 1.57 13.10
C GLY A 143 12.19 1.06 14.41
N SER A 144 11.66 1.58 15.51
CA SER A 144 12.08 1.20 16.85
C SER A 144 10.86 1.01 17.75
N ALA A 145 10.75 -0.15 18.39
CA ALA A 145 9.73 -0.38 19.41
C ALA A 145 10.11 0.25 20.77
N GLY A 146 11.39 0.62 20.94
CA GLY A 146 11.95 1.17 22.17
C GLY A 146 13.48 0.99 22.18
N PRO A 147 14.17 1.45 23.24
CA PRO A 147 15.63 1.33 23.34
C PRO A 147 16.10 -0.12 23.12
N GLY A 148 16.96 -0.32 22.11
CA GLY A 148 17.52 -1.63 21.77
C GLY A 148 16.59 -2.56 20.99
N ALA A 149 15.36 -2.13 20.67
CA ALA A 149 14.36 -2.91 19.94
C ALA A 149 14.15 -2.38 18.51
N ASP A 150 15.26 -2.05 17.84
CA ASP A 150 15.25 -1.58 16.45
C ASP A 150 14.98 -2.76 15.51
N TRP A 151 14.13 -2.50 14.53
CA TRP A 151 13.73 -3.49 13.56
C TRP A 151 13.90 -2.99 12.14
N ARG A 152 14.02 -3.95 11.22
CA ARG A 152 14.10 -3.71 9.79
C ARG A 152 13.33 -4.78 9.06
N MET A 153 12.38 -4.37 8.23
CA MET A 153 11.44 -5.25 7.54
C MET A 153 12.15 -6.33 6.74
N SER A 154 13.18 -5.96 5.98
CA SER A 154 13.92 -6.93 5.18
C SER A 154 14.73 -7.95 6.01
N ARG A 155 15.01 -7.68 7.28
CA ARG A 155 15.63 -8.64 8.22
C ARG A 155 14.56 -9.58 8.77
N LEU A 156 13.45 -9.03 9.27
CA LEU A 156 12.31 -9.79 9.79
C LEU A 156 11.79 -10.81 8.77
N LEU A 157 11.62 -10.39 7.52
CA LEU A 157 11.14 -11.24 6.41
C LEU A 157 12.14 -12.32 5.97
N ARG A 158 13.39 -12.30 6.45
CA ARG A 158 14.41 -13.31 6.14
C ARG A 158 14.68 -14.26 7.31
N THR A 159 14.26 -13.91 8.52
CA THR A 159 14.42 -14.75 9.71
C THR A 159 13.81 -16.12 9.46
N ARG A 160 14.48 -17.17 9.96
CA ARG A 160 14.14 -18.58 9.71
C ARG A 160 13.04 -19.08 10.61
#